data_AF-A0A368DFU2-F1
#
_entry.id   AF-A0A368DFU2-F1
#
_cell.length_a   1.000
_cell.length_b   1.000
_cell.length_c   1.000
_cell.angle_alpha   90.00
_cell.angle_beta   90.00
_cell.angle_gamma   90.00
#
_symmetry.space_group_name_H-M   'P 1'
#
loop_
_entity.id
_entity.type
_entity.pdbx_description
1 polymer ?
#
loop_
_entity_poly.entity_id
_entity_poly.type
_entity_poly.pdbx_seq_one_letter_code
_entity_poly.pdbx_strand_id
1 'polypeptide(L)'
;MKTIFKILILVVSLAVLSAWTWRLNMPSLYRGGQALNMIEEFQAYGLNQTTMFVVGIFKVTCAIILLIGLKVRRFVTPAAFIMGLFMVAAVYFHISISDPLIPTLPSAIILVSCATIIALDKKTEES
;
A
#
# COMPACT_ATOMS: atom_id res chain seq x y z
N MET A 1 15.72 -8.88 14.26
CA MET A 1 14.50 -8.04 14.21
C MET A 1 14.71 -6.73 13.45
N LYS A 2 15.73 -5.92 13.78
CA LYS A 2 16.00 -4.62 13.13
C LYS A 2 16.16 -4.71 11.60
N THR A 3 16.77 -5.77 11.07
CA THR A 3 16.93 -5.97 9.61
C THR A 3 15.61 -6.22 8.90
N ILE A 4 14.77 -7.13 9.41
CA ILE A 4 13.45 -7.46 8.84
C ILE A 4 12.57 -6.21 8.80
N PHE A 5 12.55 -5.43 9.88
CA PHE A 5 11.83 -4.16 9.96
C PHE A 5 12.25 -3.18 8.83
N LYS A 6 13.55 -2.98 8.62
CA LYS A 6 14.07 -2.12 7.54
C LYS A 6 13.71 -2.66 6.15
N ILE A 7 13.81 -3.97 5.94
CA ILE A 7 13.45 -4.61 4.66
C ILE A 7 11.96 -4.41 4.37
N LEU A 8 11.08 -4.62 5.34
CA LEU A 8 9.64 -4.43 5.16
C LEU A 8 9.31 -2.98 4.81
N ILE A 9 9.93 -2.01 5.49
CA ILE A 9 9.77 -0.58 5.15
C ILE A 9 10.17 -0.31 3.71
N LEU A 10 11.33 -0.81 3.27
CA LEU A 10 11.81 -0.62 1.90
C LEU A 10 10.85 -1.27 0.88
N VAL A 11 10.47 -2.53 1.11
CA VAL A 11 9.59 -3.28 0.19
C VAL A 11 8.23 -2.60 0.07
N VAL A 12 7.57 -2.26 1.19
CA VAL A 12 6.26 -1.59 1.19
C VAL A 12 6.35 -0.24 0.48
N SER A 13 7.35 0.56 0.83
CA SER A 13 7.46 1.92 0.27
C SER A 13 7.72 1.88 -1.23
N LEU A 14 8.65 1.04 -1.69
CA LEU A 14 8.99 0.92 -3.11
C LEU A 14 7.85 0.27 -3.91
N ALA A 15 7.16 -0.73 -3.36
CA ALA A 15 6.00 -1.34 -4.01
C ALA A 15 4.86 -0.33 -4.24
N VAL A 16 4.54 0.46 -3.22
CA VAL A 16 3.50 1.50 -3.31
C VAL A 16 3.94 2.63 -4.25
N LEU A 17 5.16 3.15 -4.11
CA LEU A 17 5.67 4.20 -4.99
C LEU A 17 5.67 3.74 -6.45
N SER A 18 6.13 2.53 -6.73
CA SER A 18 6.15 2.01 -8.09
C SER A 18 4.74 1.82 -8.67
N ALA A 19 3.76 1.39 -7.88
CA ALA A 19 2.37 1.27 -8.31
C ALA A 19 1.72 2.63 -8.63
N TRP A 20 2.03 3.66 -7.83
CA TRP A 20 1.40 4.97 -7.88
C TRP A 20 2.21 6.04 -8.67
N THR A 21 3.29 5.64 -9.34
CA THR A 21 4.08 6.53 -10.21
C THR A 21 4.27 5.91 -11.59
N TRP A 22 5.27 5.04 -11.76
CA TRP A 22 5.63 4.42 -13.04
C TRP A 22 4.58 3.44 -13.55
N ARG A 23 3.99 2.60 -12.67
CA ARG A 23 2.95 1.63 -13.08
C ARG A 23 1.53 2.20 -13.11
N LEU A 24 1.37 3.50 -12.86
CA LEU A 24 0.04 4.13 -12.76
C LEU A 24 -0.80 3.93 -14.04
N ASN A 25 -0.16 4.01 -15.20
CA ASN A 25 -0.79 3.92 -16.52
C ASN A 25 -0.34 2.67 -17.31
N MET A 26 0.07 1.62 -16.61
CA MET A 26 0.51 0.37 -17.25
C MET A 26 -0.39 -0.81 -16.88
N PRO A 27 -0.57 -1.76 -17.81
CA PRO A 27 -1.28 -3.00 -17.55
C PRO A 27 -0.49 -3.86 -16.57
N SER A 28 -1.21 -4.63 -15.75
CA SER A 28 -0.62 -5.57 -14.80
C SER A 28 -1.59 -6.68 -14.48
N LEU A 29 -1.09 -7.90 -14.25
CA LEU A 29 -1.89 -9.02 -13.73
C LEU A 29 -2.47 -8.73 -12.34
N TYR A 30 -1.95 -7.70 -11.67
CA TYR A 30 -2.39 -7.27 -10.35
C TYR A 30 -3.45 -6.17 -10.37
N ARG A 31 -3.90 -5.72 -11.55
CA ARG A 31 -5.01 -4.77 -11.68
C ARG A 31 -6.32 -5.44 -11.33
N GLY A 32 -7.18 -4.75 -10.59
CA GLY A 32 -8.55 -5.19 -10.39
C GLY A 32 -9.38 -5.14 -11.67
N GLY A 33 -10.28 -6.11 -11.82
CA GLY A 33 -11.11 -6.30 -13.00
C GLY A 33 -10.30 -6.60 -14.25
N GLN A 34 -10.73 -6.05 -15.38
CA GLN A 34 -10.02 -6.10 -16.67
C GLN A 34 -9.29 -4.77 -16.97
N ALA A 35 -8.91 -4.04 -15.92
CA ALA A 35 -8.35 -2.70 -16.06
C ALA A 35 -6.91 -2.71 -16.62
N LEU A 36 -6.63 -1.79 -17.54
CA LEU A 36 -5.31 -1.57 -18.12
C LEU A 36 -4.51 -0.48 -17.40
N ASN A 37 -5.17 0.34 -16.57
CA ASN A 37 -4.56 1.43 -15.81
C ASN A 37 -5.34 1.72 -14.50
N MET A 38 -4.83 2.67 -13.71
CA MET A 38 -5.37 2.96 -12.36
C MET A 38 -6.72 3.68 -12.42
N ILE A 39 -6.95 4.44 -13.49
CA ILE A 39 -8.23 5.13 -13.68
C ILE A 39 -9.32 4.08 -13.94
N GLU A 40 -9.08 3.15 -14.87
CA GLU A 40 -10.01 2.06 -15.18
C GLU A 40 -10.26 1.15 -13.98
N GLU A 41 -9.23 0.86 -13.18
CA GLU A 41 -9.38 0.04 -11.97
C GLU A 41 -10.30 0.73 -10.95
N PHE A 42 -10.13 2.03 -10.71
CA PHE A 42 -11.04 2.78 -9.84
C PHE A 42 -12.45 2.87 -10.40
N GLN A 43 -12.60 3.00 -11.72
CA GLN A 43 -13.91 2.96 -12.38
C GLN A 43 -14.59 1.59 -12.21
N ALA A 44 -13.84 0.49 -12.29
CA ALA A 44 -14.36 -0.85 -12.02
C ALA A 44 -14.88 -0.98 -10.58
N TYR A 45 -14.24 -0.32 -9.61
CA TYR A 45 -14.73 -0.21 -8.23
C TYR A 45 -15.95 0.70 -8.04
N GLY A 46 -16.44 1.35 -9.10
CA GLY A 46 -17.49 2.36 -9.03
C GLY A 46 -17.04 3.69 -8.42
N LEU A 47 -15.74 3.96 -8.40
CA LEU A 47 -15.14 5.18 -7.87
C LEU A 47 -14.74 6.14 -8.99
N ASN A 48 -14.77 7.44 -8.70
CA ASN A 48 -14.36 8.47 -9.65
C ASN A 48 -12.85 8.75 -9.60
N GLN A 49 -12.36 9.48 -10.59
CA GLN A 49 -10.95 9.84 -10.72
C GLN A 49 -10.45 10.75 -9.59
N THR A 50 -11.32 11.59 -9.02
CA THR A 50 -10.95 12.44 -7.86
C THR A 50 -10.60 11.58 -6.65
N THR A 51 -11.39 10.54 -6.35
CA THR A 51 -11.09 9.58 -5.29
C THR A 51 -9.76 8.88 -5.54
N MET A 52 -9.48 8.48 -6.79
CA MET A 52 -8.19 7.91 -7.17
C MET A 52 -7.03 8.85 -6.85
N PHE A 53 -7.11 10.13 -7.21
CA PHE A 53 -6.05 11.09 -6.92
C PHE A 53 -5.84 11.29 -5.43
N VAL A 54 -6.92 11.43 -4.65
CA VAL A 54 -6.83 11.56 -3.19
C VAL A 54 -6.14 10.34 -2.58
N VAL A 55 -6.59 9.13 -2.91
CA VAL A 55 -5.98 7.88 -2.42
C VAL A 55 -4.50 7.81 -2.82
N GLY A 56 -4.17 8.17 -4.06
CA GLY A 56 -2.81 8.16 -4.57
C GLY A 56 -1.88 9.11 -3.82
N ILE A 57 -2.30 10.35 -3.58
CA ILE A 57 -1.51 11.34 -2.83
C ILE A 57 -1.19 10.79 -1.43
N PHE A 58 -2.21 10.33 -0.70
CA PHE A 58 -2.00 9.79 0.64
C PHE A 58 -1.09 8.55 0.66
N LYS A 59 -1.27 7.62 -0.29
CA LYS A 59 -0.40 6.43 -0.40
C LYS A 59 1.04 6.82 -0.70
N VAL A 60 1.28 7.74 -1.64
CA VAL A 60 2.63 8.23 -1.95
C VAL A 60 3.26 8.92 -0.75
N THR A 61 2.52 9.80 -0.06
CA THR A 61 2.99 10.47 1.16
C THR A 61 3.35 9.47 2.26
N CYS A 62 2.49 8.47 2.52
CA CYS A 62 2.78 7.44 3.51
C CYS A 62 4.03 6.62 3.15
N ALA A 63 4.22 6.29 1.87
CA ALA A 63 5.40 5.57 1.41
C ALA A 63 6.69 6.39 1.59
N ILE A 64 6.66 7.70 1.30
CA ILE A 64 7.80 8.59 1.54
C ILE A 64 8.10 8.70 3.04
N ILE A 65 7.07 8.86 3.88
CA ILE A 65 7.25 8.91 5.35
C ILE A 65 7.83 7.60 5.87
N LEU A 66 7.41 6.44 5.36
CA LEU A 66 7.99 5.15 5.72
C LEU A 66 9.49 5.09 5.37
N LEU A 67 9.91 5.59 4.20
CA LEU A 67 11.34 5.69 3.86
C LEU A 67 12.12 6.60 4.81
N ILE A 68 11.57 7.78 5.14
CA ILE A 68 12.15 8.68 6.15
C ILE A 68 12.23 7.99 7.52
N GLY A 69 11.25 7.12 7.80
CA GLY A 69 11.15 6.27 8.98
C GLY A 69 12.36 5.36 9.24
N LEU A 70 13.16 5.08 8.21
CA LEU A 70 14.44 4.37 8.37
C LEU A 70 15.45 5.15 9.23
N LYS A 71 15.35 6.48 9.24
CA LYS A 71 16.17 7.38 10.08
C LYS A 71 15.37 7.97 11.24
N VAL A 72 14.10 8.30 11.03
CA VAL A 72 13.23 8.99 12.01
C VAL A 72 12.03 8.12 12.37
N ARG A 73 12.19 7.26 13.37
CA ARG A 73 11.21 6.20 13.69
C ARG A 73 9.84 6.70 14.14
N ARG A 74 9.77 7.89 14.75
CA ARG A 74 8.54 8.50 15.29
C ARG A 74 7.36 8.51 14.30
N PHE A 75 7.63 8.50 13.00
CA PHE A 75 6.60 8.54 11.95
C PHE A 75 6.26 7.18 11.33
N VAL A 76 6.98 6.11 11.68
CA VAL A 76 6.79 4.78 11.08
C VAL A 76 5.41 4.22 11.42
N THR A 77 5.09 4.10 12.71
CA THR A 77 3.81 3.52 13.14
C THR A 77 2.59 4.28 12.59
N PRO A 78 2.51 5.63 12.66
CA PRO A 78 1.42 6.37 12.04
C PRO A 78 1.29 6.15 10.52
N ALA A 79 2.41 6.17 9.78
CA ALA A 79 2.39 5.98 8.33
C ALA A 79 2.00 4.56 7.93
N ALA A 80 2.53 3.54 8.64
CA ALA A 80 2.18 2.14 8.42
C ALA A 80 0.70 1.88 8.73
N PHE A 81 0.15 2.52 9.77
CA PHE A 81 -1.26 2.39 10.13
C PHE A 81 -2.18 2.95 9.05
N ILE A 82 -1.94 4.20 8.61
CA ILE A 82 -2.73 4.83 7.55
C ILE A 82 -2.62 4.04 6.24
N MET A 83 -1.41 3.62 5.86
CA MET A 83 -1.19 2.74 4.71
C MET A 83 -2.00 1.44 4.83
N GLY A 84 -1.99 0.82 6.02
CA GLY A 84 -2.76 -0.38 6.33
C GLY A 84 -4.26 -0.19 6.10
N LEU A 85 -4.84 0.93 6.55
CA LEU A 85 -6.25 1.25 6.29
C LEU A 85 -6.55 1.32 4.78
N PHE A 86 -5.67 1.94 4.00
CA PHE A 86 -5.82 1.95 2.54
C PHE A 86 -5.70 0.56 1.91
N MET A 87 -4.90 -0.35 2.48
CA MET A 87 -4.83 -1.72 2.00
C MET A 87 -6.08 -2.52 2.36
N VAL A 88 -6.67 -2.31 3.53
CA VAL A 88 -7.98 -2.89 3.88
C VAL A 88 -9.05 -2.46 2.87
N ALA A 89 -9.10 -1.16 2.56
CA ALA A 89 -10.04 -0.64 1.56
C ALA A 89 -9.77 -1.25 0.18
N ALA A 90 -8.51 -1.39 -0.23
CA ALA A 90 -8.15 -2.01 -1.51
C ALA A 90 -8.58 -3.48 -1.58
N VAL A 91 -8.32 -4.27 -0.54
CA VAL A 91 -8.77 -5.68 -0.45
C VAL A 91 -10.30 -5.75 -0.54
N TYR A 92 -11.02 -4.87 0.18
CA TYR A 92 -12.47 -4.78 0.08
C TYR A 92 -12.93 -4.54 -1.36
N PHE A 93 -12.32 -3.58 -2.07
CA PHE A 93 -12.74 -3.26 -3.44
C PHE A 93 -12.50 -4.40 -4.42
N HIS A 94 -11.34 -5.08 -4.35
CA HIS A 94 -11.10 -6.29 -5.15
C HIS A 94 -12.16 -7.37 -4.90
N ILE A 95 -12.48 -7.64 -3.64
CA ILE A 95 -13.53 -8.62 -3.29
C ILE A 95 -14.91 -8.14 -3.77
N SER A 96 -15.20 -6.84 -3.66
CA SER A 96 -16.50 -6.27 -4.02
C SER A 96 -16.83 -6.43 -5.51
N ILE A 97 -15.82 -6.39 -6.38
CA ILE A 97 -15.97 -6.63 -7.81
C ILE A 97 -15.75 -8.11 -8.20
N SER A 98 -15.63 -9.01 -7.21
CA SER A 98 -15.40 -10.44 -7.40
C SER A 98 -14.12 -10.76 -8.17
N ASP A 99 -13.04 -10.02 -7.89
CA ASP A 99 -11.75 -10.28 -8.53
C ASP A 99 -11.21 -11.67 -8.22
N PRO A 100 -10.41 -12.24 -9.15
CA PRO A 100 -9.53 -13.35 -8.82
C PRO A 100 -8.59 -13.00 -7.66
N LEU A 101 -8.01 -14.01 -7.03
CA LEU A 101 -7.10 -13.79 -5.90
C LEU A 101 -5.85 -12.98 -6.29
N ILE A 102 -5.39 -13.09 -7.55
CA ILE A 102 -4.13 -12.49 -8.01
C ILE A 102 -4.11 -10.95 -7.83
N PRO A 103 -5.09 -10.17 -8.31
CA PRO A 103 -5.21 -8.74 -8.02
C PRO A 103 -5.21 -8.36 -6.54
N THR A 104 -5.76 -9.23 -5.68
CA THR A 104 -5.86 -8.96 -4.23
C THR A 104 -4.53 -9.18 -3.50
N LEU A 105 -3.61 -9.99 -4.05
CA LEU A 105 -2.37 -10.37 -3.36
C LEU A 105 -1.48 -9.18 -2.95
N PRO A 106 -1.21 -8.17 -3.79
CA PRO A 106 -0.35 -7.06 -3.40
C PRO A 106 -0.90 -6.27 -2.21
N SER A 107 -2.21 -5.98 -2.21
CA SER A 107 -2.83 -5.23 -1.12
C SER A 107 -2.84 -6.05 0.18
N ALA A 108 -3.12 -7.36 0.11
CA ALA A 108 -3.05 -8.25 1.26
C ALA A 108 -1.62 -8.40 1.83
N ILE A 109 -0.61 -8.56 0.98
CA ILE A 109 0.80 -8.68 1.40
C ILE A 109 1.27 -7.38 2.05
N ILE A 110 0.94 -6.22 1.47
CA ILE A 110 1.29 -4.93 2.06
C ILE A 110 0.55 -4.72 3.38
N LEU A 111 -0.72 -5.13 3.50
CA LEU A 111 -1.47 -5.06 4.76
C LEU A 111 -0.78 -5.83 5.89
N VAL A 112 -0.42 -7.10 5.63
CA VAL A 112 0.32 -7.93 6.61
C VAL A 112 1.69 -7.33 6.92
N SER A 113 2.36 -6.75 5.92
CA SER A 113 3.64 -6.07 6.10
C SER A 113 3.50 -4.84 7.00
N CYS A 114 2.46 -4.01 6.80
CA CYS A 114 2.15 -2.86 7.65
C CYS A 114 1.87 -3.28 9.11
N ALA A 115 1.05 -4.32 9.32
CA ALA A 115 0.80 -4.86 10.66
C ALA A 115 2.09 -5.36 11.34
N THR A 116 2.94 -6.04 10.57
CA THR A 116 4.24 -6.53 11.06
C THR A 116 5.20 -5.38 11.39
N ILE A 117 5.24 -4.33 10.56
CA ILE A 117 6.04 -3.12 10.83
C ILE A 117 5.62 -2.50 12.16
N ILE A 118 4.31 -2.30 12.39
CA ILE A 118 3.77 -1.72 13.62
C ILE A 118 4.12 -2.59 14.85
N ALA A 119 3.99 -3.90 14.72
CA ALA A 119 4.31 -4.83 15.81
C ALA A 119 5.82 -4.83 16.15
N LEU A 120 6.69 -4.69 15.15
CA LEU A 120 8.14 -4.65 15.32
C LEU A 120 8.65 -3.29 15.80
N ASP A 121 7.98 -2.18 15.44
CA ASP A 121 8.37 -0.84 15.87
C ASP A 121 8.31 -0.73 17.40
N LYS A 122 7.18 -1.14 18.00
CA LYS A 122 6.97 -1.20 19.46
C LYS A 122 8.08 -1.97 20.18
N LYS A 123 8.38 -3.18 19.70
CA LYS A 123 9.41 -4.06 20.31
C LYS A 123 10.83 -3.50 20.22
N THR A 124 11.10 -2.57 19.31
CA THR A 124 12.44 -2.00 19.15
C THR A 124 12.62 -0.70 19.94
N GLU A 125 11.55 -0.11 20.47
CA GLU A 125 11.64 0.99 21.45
C GLU A 125 11.97 0.46 22.85
N GLU A 126 11.58 -0.79 23.14
CA GLU A 126 11.81 -1.48 24.42
C GLU A 126 13.20 -2.15 24.53
N SER A 127 14.03 -2.13 23.47
CA SER A 127 15.33 -2.82 23.37
C SER A 127 16.52 -1.88 23.16
#